data_AF-A0A961Y0L3-F1
#
_entry.id   AF-A0A961Y0L3-F1
#
_cell.length_a   1.000
_cell.length_b   1.000
_cell.length_c   1.000
_cell.angle_alpha   90.00
_cell.angle_beta   90.00
_cell.angle_gamma   90.00
#
_symmetry.space_group_name_H-M   'P 1'
#
loop_
_entity.id
_entity.type
_entity.pdbx_description
1 polymer ?
#
loop_
_entity_poly.entity_id
_entity_poly.type
_entity_poly.pdbx_seq_one_letter_code
_entity_poly.pdbx_strand_id
1 'polypeptide(L)'
;MADIIDGKSIAAAVVQTVKARTAELLSSGHRAPGLAVVIVGEDPASQVYVASKSKKAKECGFHSVQHTLAADTSEEFLLSLIHDLNQDDAINGILVQLPLPAHLDAGKVIQAIAPEKDVDGFNFINVGKLVAGETETAFVPCTPAGAMLLIERVRGKDLSGLSAVVVGRSNIVGKPMASLLLAANCTVTMAHSRTKDLPNVCRGADILVAAVGRPEMIKGDWVKPGATLIDVGINRVPGLPGAERP
;
A
#
# COMPACT_ATOMS: atom_id res chain seq x y z
N MET A 1 -18.87 17.35 14.74
CA MET A 1 -18.51 15.91 14.86
C MET A 1 -17.86 15.53 13.53
N ALA A 2 -16.82 14.70 13.53
CA ALA A 2 -16.17 14.30 12.27
C ALA A 2 -16.92 13.11 11.67
N ASP A 3 -17.08 13.12 10.34
CA ASP A 3 -17.62 11.97 9.62
C ASP A 3 -16.55 10.88 9.53
N ILE A 4 -16.89 9.67 9.95
CA ILE A 4 -15.95 8.54 9.94
C ILE A 4 -15.84 7.98 8.53
N ILE A 5 -14.61 7.86 8.03
CA ILE A 5 -14.35 7.18 6.76
C ILE A 5 -14.35 5.67 7.01
N ASP A 6 -15.43 4.98 6.64
CA ASP A 6 -15.53 3.53 6.79
C ASP A 6 -14.74 2.79 5.71
N GLY A 7 -13.45 2.59 5.98
CA GLY A 7 -12.54 1.83 5.11
C GLY A 7 -12.96 0.37 4.91
N LYS A 8 -13.73 -0.25 5.83
CA LYS A 8 -14.20 -1.63 5.66
C LYS A 8 -15.28 -1.70 4.59
N SER A 9 -16.23 -0.76 4.63
CA SER A 9 -17.26 -0.67 3.59
C SER A 9 -16.65 -0.40 2.21
N ILE A 10 -15.66 0.49 2.13
CA ILE A 10 -14.98 0.82 0.86
C ILE A 10 -14.19 -0.38 0.33
N ALA A 11 -13.43 -1.07 1.18
CA ALA A 11 -12.70 -2.27 0.80
C ALA A 11 -13.63 -3.40 0.31
N ALA A 12 -14.79 -3.58 0.96
CA ALA A 12 -15.78 -4.57 0.53
C ALA A 12 -16.31 -4.26 -0.88
N ALA A 13 -16.59 -2.99 -1.20
CA ALA A 13 -17.02 -2.57 -2.53
C ALA A 13 -15.94 -2.83 -3.60
N VAL A 14 -14.66 -2.59 -3.28
CA VAL A 14 -13.53 -2.92 -4.16
C VAL A 14 -13.47 -4.42 -4.42
N VAL A 15 -13.56 -5.26 -3.39
CA VAL A 15 -13.55 -6.73 -3.54
C VAL A 15 -14.70 -7.21 -4.42
N GLN A 16 -15.91 -6.67 -4.26
CA GLN A 16 -17.04 -7.04 -5.13
C GLN A 16 -16.80 -6.65 -6.59
N THR A 17 -16.23 -5.47 -6.82
CA THR A 17 -15.88 -5.01 -8.17
C THR A 17 -14.87 -5.94 -8.82
N VAL A 18 -13.78 -6.27 -8.11
CA VAL A 18 -12.73 -7.16 -8.61
C VAL A 18 -13.31 -8.55 -8.89
N LYS A 19 -14.10 -9.11 -7.97
CA LYS A 19 -14.74 -10.41 -8.14
C LYS A 19 -15.64 -10.46 -9.38
N ALA A 20 -16.45 -9.42 -9.62
CA ALA A 20 -17.29 -9.33 -10.81
C ALA A 20 -16.45 -9.31 -12.10
N ARG A 21 -15.36 -8.53 -12.13
CA ARG A 21 -14.46 -8.47 -13.29
C ARG A 21 -13.71 -9.78 -13.53
N THR A 22 -13.29 -10.48 -12.47
CA THR A 22 -12.71 -11.82 -12.61
C THR A 22 -13.72 -12.80 -13.21
N ALA A 23 -14.97 -12.78 -12.75
CA ALA A 23 -16.01 -13.65 -13.29
C ALA A 23 -16.28 -13.36 -14.78
N GLU A 24 -16.29 -12.09 -15.18
CA GLU A 24 -16.41 -11.67 -16.57
C GLU A 24 -15.26 -12.20 -17.44
N LEU A 25 -14.01 -12.03 -16.98
CA LEU A 25 -12.81 -12.56 -17.65
C LEU A 25 -12.89 -14.08 -17.86
N LEU A 26 -13.27 -14.82 -16.82
CA LEU A 26 -13.42 -16.27 -16.88
C LEU A 26 -14.53 -16.69 -17.85
N SER A 27 -15.68 -16.00 -17.82
CA SER A 27 -16.79 -16.29 -18.73
C SER A 27 -16.45 -16.00 -20.20
N SER A 28 -15.49 -15.11 -20.44
CA SER A 28 -14.97 -14.77 -21.77
C SER A 28 -13.87 -15.72 -22.26
N GLY A 29 -13.57 -16.79 -21.51
CA GLY A 29 -12.58 -17.80 -21.87
C GLY A 29 -11.14 -17.45 -21.50
N HIS A 30 -10.91 -16.36 -20.77
CA HIS A 30 -9.59 -16.04 -20.22
C HIS A 30 -9.31 -16.84 -18.93
N ARG A 31 -8.04 -17.00 -18.60
CA ARG A 31 -7.61 -17.60 -17.33
C ARG A 31 -7.87 -16.66 -16.15
N ALA A 32 -7.95 -17.23 -14.95
CA ALA A 32 -7.97 -16.46 -13.72
C ALA A 32 -6.68 -15.62 -13.59
N PRO A 33 -6.75 -14.39 -13.06
CA PRO A 33 -5.55 -13.62 -12.71
C PRO A 33 -4.70 -14.38 -11.69
N GLY A 34 -3.39 -14.42 -11.93
CA GLY A 34 -2.43 -15.07 -11.06
C GLY A 34 -1.75 -14.14 -10.07
N LEU A 35 -1.68 -14.53 -8.81
CA LEU A 35 -0.96 -13.81 -7.75
C LEU A 35 -0.05 -14.76 -6.97
N ALA A 36 1.25 -14.52 -7.04
CA ALA A 36 2.24 -15.21 -6.22
C ALA A 36 2.59 -14.37 -4.99
N VAL A 37 2.59 -14.98 -3.81
CA VAL A 37 3.00 -14.36 -2.55
C VAL A 37 4.18 -15.14 -1.97
N VAL A 38 5.30 -14.46 -1.76
CA VAL A 38 6.52 -15.02 -1.18
C VAL A 38 6.66 -14.49 0.25
N ILE A 39 6.83 -15.38 1.22
CA ILE A 39 7.13 -15.06 2.62
C ILE A 39 8.39 -15.80 3.05
N VAL A 40 9.27 -15.11 3.78
CA VAL A 40 10.53 -15.67 4.27
C VAL A 40 10.56 -15.57 5.78
N GLY A 41 10.67 -16.71 6.45
CA GLY A 41 10.65 -16.82 7.91
C GLY A 41 9.25 -16.85 8.53
N GLU A 42 9.20 -16.62 9.84
CA GLU A 42 8.04 -16.96 10.68
C GLU A 42 7.48 -15.76 11.46
N ASP A 43 7.74 -14.53 11.02
CA ASP A 43 7.20 -13.34 11.68
C ASP A 43 5.64 -13.44 11.78
N PRO A 44 5.06 -13.49 13.00
CA PRO A 44 3.63 -13.76 13.16
C PRO A 44 2.74 -12.72 12.49
N ALA A 45 3.14 -11.45 12.52
CA ALA A 45 2.39 -10.37 11.87
C ALA A 45 2.35 -10.57 10.35
N SER A 46 3.49 -10.91 9.75
CA SER A 46 3.62 -11.22 8.32
C SER A 46 2.73 -12.40 7.91
N GLN A 47 2.66 -13.46 8.74
CA GLN A 47 1.81 -14.62 8.47
C GLN A 47 0.32 -14.25 8.46
N VAL A 48 -0.14 -13.41 9.40
CA VAL A 48 -1.53 -12.92 9.43
C VAL A 48 -1.85 -12.08 8.19
N TYR A 49 -0.94 -11.19 7.78
CA TYR A 49 -1.12 -10.38 6.57
C TYR A 49 -1.19 -11.24 5.30
N VAL A 50 -0.28 -12.20 5.16
CA VAL A 50 -0.25 -13.10 3.99
C VAL A 50 -1.51 -13.97 3.94
N ALA A 51 -1.93 -14.54 5.07
CA ALA A 51 -3.16 -15.33 5.12
C ALA A 51 -4.39 -14.50 4.70
N SER A 52 -4.46 -13.23 5.12
CA SER A 52 -5.52 -12.31 4.71
C SER A 52 -5.48 -12.02 3.20
N LYS A 53 -4.29 -11.75 2.64
CA LYS A 53 -4.08 -11.54 1.20
C LYS A 53 -4.51 -12.77 0.39
N SER A 54 -4.03 -13.95 0.77
CA SER A 54 -4.39 -15.22 0.12
C SER A 54 -5.89 -15.51 0.19
N LYS A 55 -6.55 -15.22 1.33
CA LYS A 55 -8.00 -15.36 1.46
C LYS A 55 -8.74 -14.41 0.51
N LYS A 56 -8.31 -13.16 0.40
CA LYS A 56 -8.95 -12.15 -0.46
C LYS A 56 -8.73 -12.43 -1.94
N ALA A 57 -7.54 -12.87 -2.33
CA ALA A 57 -7.26 -13.32 -3.70
C ALA A 57 -8.21 -14.47 -4.11
N LYS A 58 -8.36 -15.48 -3.25
CA LYS A 58 -9.32 -16.57 -3.47
C LYS A 58 -10.77 -16.10 -3.54
N GLU A 59 -11.17 -15.17 -2.67
CA GLU A 59 -12.51 -14.55 -2.69
C GLU A 59 -12.81 -13.83 -4.01
N CYS A 60 -11.79 -13.20 -4.61
CA CYS A 60 -11.84 -12.55 -5.91
C CYS A 60 -11.74 -13.52 -7.11
N GLY A 61 -11.56 -14.83 -6.87
CA GLY A 61 -11.44 -15.84 -7.93
C GLY A 61 -10.06 -15.93 -8.58
N PHE A 62 -9.01 -15.44 -7.92
CA PHE A 62 -7.65 -15.48 -8.45
C PHE A 62 -7.01 -16.85 -8.31
N HIS A 63 -6.12 -17.19 -9.25
CA HIS A 63 -5.12 -18.23 -9.05
C HIS A 63 -4.06 -17.71 -8.08
N SER A 64 -4.11 -18.16 -6.82
CA SER A 64 -3.20 -17.67 -5.78
C SER A 64 -2.21 -18.76 -5.37
N VAL A 65 -0.92 -18.44 -5.48
CA VAL A 65 0.20 -19.31 -5.09
C VAL A 65 0.93 -18.65 -3.93
N GLN A 66 1.28 -19.44 -2.92
CA GLN A 66 2.06 -18.97 -1.78
C GLN A 66 3.34 -19.78 -1.65
N HIS A 67 4.48 -19.09 -1.59
CA HIS A 67 5.79 -19.66 -1.31
C HIS A 67 6.22 -19.28 0.10
N THR A 68 6.29 -20.26 0.99
CA THR A 68 6.79 -20.08 2.35
C THR A 68 8.22 -20.62 2.42
N LEU A 69 9.18 -19.72 2.62
CA LEU A 69 10.60 -20.03 2.67
C LEU A 69 11.11 -19.95 4.11
N ALA A 70 12.11 -20.78 4.45
CA ALA A 70 12.71 -20.79 5.77
C ALA A 70 13.46 -19.49 6.07
N ALA A 71 13.58 -19.13 7.35
CA ALA A 71 14.23 -17.88 7.78
C ALA A 71 15.73 -17.82 7.40
N ASP A 72 16.36 -18.95 7.15
CA ASP A 72 17.78 -19.10 6.75
C ASP A 72 17.97 -19.23 5.22
N THR A 73 16.89 -19.05 4.44
CA THR A 73 16.95 -19.05 2.97
C THR A 73 18.02 -18.09 2.45
N SER A 74 18.78 -18.53 1.44
CA SER A 74 19.79 -17.69 0.79
C SER A 74 19.18 -16.64 -0.14
N GLU A 75 19.88 -15.51 -0.30
CA GLU A 75 19.49 -14.47 -1.26
C GLU A 75 19.45 -15.02 -2.69
N GLU A 76 20.41 -15.87 -3.06
CA GLU A 76 20.46 -16.52 -4.38
C GLU A 76 19.22 -17.37 -4.66
N PHE A 77 18.78 -18.19 -3.71
CA PHE A 77 17.59 -19.01 -3.87
C PHE A 77 16.32 -18.15 -4.02
N LEU A 78 16.18 -17.10 -3.18
CA LEU A 78 15.05 -16.19 -3.26
C LEU A 78 15.01 -15.44 -4.61
N LEU A 79 16.15 -14.99 -5.11
CA LEU A 79 16.24 -14.33 -6.42
C LEU A 79 15.93 -15.29 -7.56
N SER A 80 16.37 -16.56 -7.48
CA SER A 80 16.01 -17.59 -8.46
C SER A 80 14.50 -17.83 -8.49
N LEU A 81 13.85 -17.93 -7.33
CA LEU A 81 12.40 -18.08 -7.27
C LEU A 81 11.68 -16.88 -7.92
N ILE A 82 12.13 -15.65 -7.66
CA ILE A 82 11.55 -14.46 -8.28
C ILE A 82 11.75 -14.47 -9.79
N HIS A 83 12.91 -14.93 -10.27
CA HIS A 83 13.15 -15.11 -11.70
C HIS A 83 12.14 -16.08 -12.33
N ASP A 84 11.92 -17.24 -11.72
CA ASP A 84 10.95 -18.23 -12.21
C ASP A 84 9.53 -17.65 -12.25
N LEU A 85 9.11 -16.93 -11.19
CA LEU A 85 7.81 -16.27 -11.14
C LEU A 85 7.66 -15.15 -12.18
N ASN A 86 8.74 -14.45 -12.51
CA ASN A 86 8.73 -13.46 -13.58
C ASN A 86 8.47 -14.10 -14.95
N GLN A 87 8.97 -15.31 -15.18
CA GLN A 87 8.77 -16.06 -16.44
C GLN A 87 7.47 -16.87 -16.47
N ASP A 88 6.84 -17.13 -15.32
CA ASP A 88 5.59 -17.86 -15.27
C ASP A 88 4.43 -17.02 -15.79
N ASP A 89 3.95 -17.34 -17.00
CA ASP A 89 2.79 -16.70 -17.58
C ASP A 89 1.56 -16.81 -16.68
N ALA A 90 1.39 -17.89 -15.90
CA ALA A 90 0.25 -18.05 -15.02
C ALA A 90 0.22 -17.03 -13.87
N ILE A 91 1.32 -16.29 -13.62
CA ILE A 91 1.45 -15.28 -12.59
C ILE A 91 1.45 -13.88 -13.21
N ASN A 92 0.49 -13.04 -12.80
CA ASN A 92 0.37 -11.65 -13.23
C ASN A 92 0.88 -10.66 -12.17
N GLY A 93 0.97 -11.08 -10.92
CA GLY A 93 1.46 -10.26 -9.82
C GLY A 93 2.32 -11.05 -8.85
N ILE A 94 3.39 -10.42 -8.37
CA ILE A 94 4.31 -10.99 -7.39
C ILE A 94 4.35 -10.05 -6.18
N LEU A 95 4.21 -10.63 -5.00
CA LEU A 95 4.30 -9.94 -3.71
C LEU A 95 5.35 -10.62 -2.86
N VAL A 96 6.38 -9.89 -2.46
CA VAL A 96 7.34 -10.35 -1.44
C VAL A 96 6.98 -9.67 -0.12
N GLN A 97 6.57 -10.46 0.87
CA GLN A 97 6.15 -9.93 2.16
C GLN A 97 7.36 -9.41 2.94
N LEU A 98 7.26 -8.15 3.39
CA LEU A 98 8.25 -7.48 4.23
C LEU A 98 7.81 -7.48 5.71
N PRO A 99 8.75 -7.38 6.68
CA PRO A 99 10.20 -7.33 6.49
C PRO A 99 10.79 -8.70 6.12
N LEU A 100 11.89 -8.70 5.35
CA LEU A 100 12.71 -9.89 5.17
C LEU A 100 13.69 -10.07 6.35
N PRO A 101 14.16 -11.29 6.61
CA PRO A 101 15.32 -11.54 7.48
C PRO A 101 16.50 -10.61 7.18
N ALA A 102 17.24 -10.22 8.22
CA ALA A 102 18.25 -9.16 8.14
C ALA A 102 19.45 -9.46 7.22
N HIS A 103 19.72 -10.74 6.91
CA HIS A 103 20.79 -11.14 6.00
C HIS A 103 20.40 -11.02 4.52
N LEU A 104 19.14 -10.72 4.20
CA LEU A 104 18.63 -10.55 2.85
C LEU A 104 18.50 -9.06 2.49
N ASP A 105 18.96 -8.67 1.31
CA ASP A 105 18.78 -7.32 0.80
C ASP A 105 17.39 -7.15 0.17
N ALA A 106 16.44 -6.64 0.96
CA ALA A 106 15.08 -6.36 0.49
C ALA A 106 15.05 -5.43 -0.74
N GLY A 107 16.01 -4.51 -0.87
CA GLY A 107 16.12 -3.64 -2.04
C GLY A 107 16.37 -4.45 -3.30
N LYS A 108 17.40 -5.31 -3.30
CA LYS A 108 17.70 -6.19 -4.44
C LYS A 108 16.53 -7.10 -4.79
N VAL A 109 15.91 -7.71 -3.78
CA VAL A 109 14.78 -8.63 -3.95
C VAL A 109 13.60 -7.93 -4.62
N ILE A 110 13.22 -6.73 -4.16
CA ILE A 110 12.14 -5.94 -4.76
C ILE A 110 12.49 -5.55 -6.21
N GLN A 111 13.72 -5.10 -6.46
CA GLN A 111 14.14 -4.69 -7.81
C GLN A 111 14.26 -5.87 -8.79
N ALA A 112 14.33 -7.11 -8.31
CA ALA A 112 14.32 -8.30 -9.15
C ALA A 112 12.91 -8.67 -9.67
N ILE A 113 11.84 -8.13 -9.07
CA ILE A 113 10.47 -8.34 -9.55
C ILE A 113 10.29 -7.55 -10.86
N ALA A 114 9.78 -8.20 -11.90
CA ALA A 114 9.48 -7.53 -13.17
C ALA A 114 8.49 -6.37 -12.93
N PRO A 115 8.73 -5.15 -13.44
CA PRO A 115 7.88 -3.99 -13.18
C PRO A 115 6.39 -4.22 -13.49
N GLU A 116 6.10 -4.98 -14.54
CA GLU A 116 4.75 -5.35 -14.97
C GLU A 116 4.07 -6.41 -14.08
N LYS A 117 4.81 -7.04 -13.16
CA LYS A 117 4.29 -7.96 -12.13
C LYS A 117 4.43 -7.42 -10.71
N ASP A 118 5.03 -6.24 -10.52
CA ASP A 118 5.22 -5.61 -9.21
C ASP A 118 3.93 -4.94 -8.71
N VAL A 119 2.98 -5.76 -8.28
CA VAL A 119 1.65 -5.29 -7.85
C VAL A 119 1.67 -4.52 -6.51
N ASP A 120 2.80 -4.51 -5.79
CA ASP A 120 3.04 -3.66 -4.62
C ASP A 120 3.68 -2.30 -4.99
N GLY A 121 4.13 -2.12 -6.24
CA GLY A 121 4.58 -0.83 -6.78
C GLY A 121 5.90 -0.30 -6.21
N PHE A 122 6.80 -1.18 -5.75
CA PHE A 122 8.07 -0.79 -5.13
C PHE A 122 9.29 -0.89 -6.07
N ASN A 123 9.14 -1.46 -7.26
CA ASN A 123 10.17 -1.42 -8.29
C ASN A 123 10.43 0.03 -8.72
N PHE A 124 11.69 0.42 -8.88
CA PHE A 124 12.07 1.79 -9.23
C PHE A 124 11.49 2.26 -10.56
N ILE A 125 11.18 1.35 -11.49
CA ILE A 125 10.47 1.70 -12.72
C ILE A 125 9.04 2.17 -12.40
N ASN A 126 8.31 1.45 -11.55
CA ASN A 126 6.96 1.87 -11.13
C ASN A 126 6.99 3.15 -10.28
N VAL A 127 7.96 3.28 -9.39
CA VAL A 127 8.17 4.51 -8.61
C VAL A 127 8.49 5.69 -9.55
N GLY A 128 9.34 5.47 -10.55
CA GLY A 128 9.70 6.48 -11.55
C GLY A 128 8.49 6.94 -12.37
N LYS A 129 7.70 5.99 -12.88
CA LYS A 129 6.44 6.28 -13.58
C LYS A 129 5.46 7.09 -12.72
N LEU A 130 5.27 6.68 -11.46
CA LEU A 130 4.41 7.39 -10.51
C LEU A 130 4.88 8.84 -10.30
N VAL A 131 6.18 9.07 -10.12
CA VAL A 131 6.73 10.42 -9.94
C VAL A 131 6.63 11.25 -11.23
N ALA A 132 6.76 10.62 -12.39
CA ALA A 132 6.58 11.26 -13.70
C ALA A 132 5.10 11.58 -14.01
N GLY A 133 4.15 11.12 -13.18
CA GLY A 133 2.72 11.30 -13.40
C GLY A 133 2.07 10.23 -14.30
N GLU A 134 2.82 9.21 -14.73
CA GLU A 134 2.33 8.07 -15.52
C GLU A 134 1.57 7.04 -14.66
N THR A 135 0.60 7.53 -13.89
CA THR A 135 -0.18 6.71 -12.94
C THR A 135 -1.01 5.62 -13.61
N GLU A 136 -1.36 5.77 -14.89
CA GLU A 136 -2.13 4.78 -15.66
C GLU A 136 -1.33 3.50 -15.98
N THR A 137 0.00 3.60 -16.06
CA THR A 137 0.89 2.50 -16.46
C THR A 137 1.80 2.02 -15.32
N ALA A 138 1.70 2.67 -14.15
CA ALA A 138 2.45 2.33 -12.95
C ALA A 138 1.62 1.44 -12.02
N PHE A 139 2.25 0.43 -11.43
CA PHE A 139 1.73 -0.09 -10.17
C PHE A 139 2.03 0.90 -9.05
N VAL A 140 1.01 1.18 -8.25
CA VAL A 140 1.08 2.15 -7.17
C VAL A 140 1.05 1.40 -5.84
N PRO A 141 1.90 1.78 -4.87
CA PRO A 141 1.83 1.22 -3.53
C PRO A 141 0.42 1.18 -2.94
N CYS A 142 0.02 0.01 -2.47
CA CYS A 142 -1.36 -0.31 -2.11
C CYS A 142 -1.92 0.61 -1.01
N THR A 143 -1.09 1.05 -0.06
CA THR A 143 -1.52 1.92 1.05
C THR A 143 -1.84 3.35 0.56
N PRO A 144 -0.95 4.05 -0.16
CA PRO A 144 -1.29 5.29 -0.86
C PRO A 144 -2.49 5.17 -1.81
N ALA A 145 -2.57 4.11 -2.60
CA ALA A 145 -3.71 3.90 -3.50
C ALA A 145 -5.04 3.77 -2.72
N GLY A 146 -5.05 3.01 -1.63
CA GLY A 146 -6.18 2.93 -0.73
C GLY A 146 -6.54 4.28 -0.12
N ALA A 147 -5.55 5.04 0.36
CA ALA A 147 -5.76 6.38 0.91
C ALA A 147 -6.39 7.35 -0.11
N MET A 148 -5.99 7.30 -1.39
CA MET A 148 -6.63 8.08 -2.45
C MET A 148 -8.11 7.74 -2.58
N LEU A 149 -8.48 6.44 -2.62
CA LEU A 149 -9.88 6.01 -2.67
C LEU A 149 -10.70 6.54 -1.47
N LEU A 150 -10.10 6.53 -0.28
CA LEU A 150 -10.73 7.05 0.93
C LEU A 150 -10.94 8.58 0.84
N ILE A 151 -9.94 9.32 0.36
CA ILE A 151 -10.02 10.78 0.16
C ILE A 151 -11.09 11.12 -0.87
N GLU A 152 -11.06 10.46 -2.03
CA GLU A 152 -12.01 10.68 -3.12
C GLU A 152 -13.45 10.38 -2.70
N ARG A 153 -13.66 9.42 -1.80
CA ARG A 153 -14.98 9.12 -1.26
C ARG A 153 -15.58 10.29 -0.47
N VAL A 154 -14.74 11.09 0.17
CA VAL A 154 -15.15 12.24 1.00
C VAL A 154 -15.17 13.53 0.19
N ARG A 155 -14.17 13.75 -0.65
CA ARG A 155 -13.94 15.02 -1.37
C ARG A 155 -14.43 15.02 -2.81
N GLY A 156 -14.73 13.85 -3.38
CA GLY A 156 -14.94 13.68 -4.82
C GLY A 156 -13.61 13.44 -5.56
N LYS A 157 -13.71 13.23 -6.88
CA LYS A 157 -12.55 12.92 -7.73
C LYS A 157 -11.70 14.15 -8.09
N ASP A 158 -12.30 15.34 -8.08
CA ASP A 158 -11.58 16.57 -8.35
C ASP A 158 -10.97 17.10 -7.04
N LEU A 159 -9.66 16.90 -6.89
CA LEU A 159 -8.89 17.39 -5.75
C LEU A 159 -8.09 18.66 -6.10
N SER A 160 -8.35 19.24 -7.27
CA SER A 160 -7.55 20.34 -7.82
C SER A 160 -7.53 21.54 -6.88
N GLY A 161 -6.32 22.04 -6.62
CA GLY A 161 -6.10 23.24 -5.80
C GLY A 161 -6.20 23.03 -4.29
N LEU A 162 -6.60 21.85 -3.81
CA LEU A 162 -6.59 21.55 -2.37
C LEU A 162 -5.16 21.50 -1.84
N SER A 163 -4.96 22.02 -0.61
CA SER A 163 -3.68 21.88 0.09
C SER A 163 -3.60 20.52 0.76
N ALA A 164 -2.64 19.69 0.36
CA ALA A 164 -2.41 18.38 0.95
C ALA A 164 -1.07 18.33 1.69
N VAL A 165 -1.08 17.89 2.95
CA VAL A 165 0.12 17.69 3.76
C VAL A 165 0.30 16.21 4.01
N VAL A 166 1.46 15.68 3.62
CA VAL A 166 1.85 14.29 3.93
C VAL A 166 2.95 14.33 4.99
N VAL A 167 2.66 13.81 6.18
CA VAL A 167 3.64 13.72 7.27
C VAL A 167 4.25 12.32 7.27
N GLY A 168 5.49 12.23 6.83
CA GLY A 168 6.18 10.96 6.58
C GLY A 168 6.71 10.90 5.16
N ARG A 169 7.91 10.35 4.99
CA ARG A 169 8.63 10.31 3.70
C ARG A 169 9.23 8.94 3.40
N SER A 170 8.60 7.88 3.90
CA SER A 170 8.98 6.51 3.58
C SER A 170 8.80 6.25 2.08
N ASN A 171 9.59 5.32 1.53
CA ASN A 171 9.47 4.90 0.13
C ASN A 171 8.15 4.15 -0.14
N ILE A 172 7.56 3.54 0.89
CA ILE A 172 6.38 2.69 0.76
C ILE A 172 5.03 3.41 0.96
N VAL A 173 5.03 4.59 1.61
CA VAL A 173 3.80 5.36 1.86
C VAL A 173 3.98 6.84 1.58
N GLY A 174 4.88 7.52 2.30
CA GLY A 174 4.90 8.99 2.31
C GLY A 174 5.21 9.61 0.94
N LYS A 175 6.29 9.16 0.28
CA LYS A 175 6.65 9.63 -1.05
C LYS A 175 5.60 9.29 -2.12
N PRO A 176 5.16 8.03 -2.28
CA PRO A 176 4.13 7.71 -3.27
C PRO A 176 2.79 8.41 -3.00
N MET A 177 2.38 8.60 -1.74
CA MET A 177 1.18 9.37 -1.40
C MET A 177 1.28 10.83 -1.88
N ALA A 178 2.43 11.47 -1.67
CA ALA A 178 2.65 12.83 -2.14
C ALA A 178 2.59 12.92 -3.67
N SER A 179 3.18 11.95 -4.39
CA SER A 179 3.12 11.89 -5.86
C SER A 179 1.69 11.71 -6.37
N LEU A 180 0.88 10.85 -5.75
CA LEU A 180 -0.52 10.65 -6.14
C LEU A 180 -1.36 11.91 -5.93
N LEU A 181 -1.21 12.57 -4.77
CA LEU A 181 -1.91 13.82 -4.49
C LEU A 181 -1.51 14.91 -5.49
N LEU A 182 -0.23 14.98 -5.85
CA LEU A 182 0.26 15.92 -6.84
C LEU A 182 -0.31 15.62 -8.23
N ALA A 183 -0.35 14.35 -8.63
CA ALA A 183 -0.98 13.91 -9.88
C ALA A 183 -2.49 14.20 -9.91
N ALA A 184 -3.14 14.24 -8.75
CA ALA A 184 -4.52 14.67 -8.57
C ALA A 184 -4.69 16.21 -8.44
N ASN A 185 -3.68 16.99 -8.85
CA ASN A 185 -3.67 18.46 -8.86
C ASN A 185 -3.73 19.15 -7.48
N CYS A 186 -3.42 18.44 -6.39
CA CYS A 186 -3.25 19.09 -5.08
C CYS A 186 -1.97 19.94 -5.04
N THR A 187 -1.97 20.99 -4.22
CA THR A 187 -0.74 21.61 -3.75
C THR A 187 -0.18 20.78 -2.58
N VAL A 188 0.93 20.09 -2.80
CA VAL A 188 1.45 19.11 -1.84
C VAL A 188 2.63 19.64 -1.04
N THR A 189 2.55 19.53 0.29
CA THR A 189 3.67 19.75 1.22
C THR A 189 4.06 18.44 1.89
N MET A 190 5.32 18.03 1.75
CA MET A 190 5.87 16.87 2.45
C MET A 190 6.55 17.32 3.76
N ALA A 191 6.09 16.77 4.88
CA ALA A 191 6.62 17.05 6.20
C ALA A 191 7.28 15.82 6.83
N HIS A 192 8.20 16.01 7.76
CA HIS A 192 8.95 14.91 8.39
C HIS A 192 9.55 15.34 9.73
N SER A 193 10.32 14.45 10.38
CA SER A 193 10.95 14.65 11.69
C SER A 193 11.91 15.84 11.82
N ARG A 194 12.18 16.57 10.72
CA ARG A 194 13.06 17.76 10.70
C ARG A 194 12.31 19.02 10.29
N THR A 195 10.99 18.95 10.12
CA THR A 195 10.13 20.12 9.88
C THR A 195 10.07 20.95 11.16
N LYS A 196 10.50 22.22 11.10
CA LYS A 196 10.67 23.10 12.28
C LYS A 196 9.37 23.43 13.01
N ASP A 197 8.27 23.62 12.28
CA ASP A 197 6.95 23.93 12.84
C ASP A 197 5.90 23.00 12.21
N LEU A 198 6.02 21.71 12.54
CA LEU A 198 5.10 20.69 12.05
C LEU A 198 3.62 20.99 12.41
N PRO A 199 3.27 21.47 13.62
CA PRO A 199 1.89 21.83 13.93
C PRO A 199 1.31 22.86 12.95
N ASN A 200 2.03 23.95 12.67
CA ASN A 200 1.54 24.98 11.77
C ASN A 200 1.43 24.50 10.32
N VAL A 201 2.37 23.67 9.86
CA VAL A 201 2.30 23.04 8.53
C VAL A 201 1.02 22.20 8.40
N CYS A 202 0.69 21.38 9.40
CA CYS A 202 -0.52 20.55 9.39
C CYS A 202 -1.82 21.39 9.38
N ARG A 203 -1.85 22.54 10.05
CA ARG A 203 -3.06 23.41 10.13
C ARG A 203 -3.44 24.04 8.79
N GLY A 204 -2.54 24.07 7.81
CA GLY A 204 -2.84 24.55 6.46
C GLY A 204 -3.58 23.52 5.59
N ALA A 205 -3.60 22.25 5.98
CA ALA A 205 -4.00 21.16 5.11
C ALA A 205 -5.52 20.99 4.99
N ASP A 206 -6.03 20.95 3.76
CA ASP A 206 -7.38 20.43 3.46
C ASP A 206 -7.41 18.90 3.51
N ILE A 207 -6.29 18.27 3.18
CA ILE A 207 -6.04 16.83 3.27
C ILE A 207 -4.76 16.61 4.08
N LEU A 208 -4.86 15.94 5.22
CA LEU A 208 -3.71 15.59 6.06
C LEU A 208 -3.52 14.08 6.07
N VAL A 209 -2.38 13.59 5.59
CA VAL A 209 -2.02 12.17 5.64
C VAL A 209 -0.90 11.95 6.64
N ALA A 210 -1.17 11.18 7.70
CA ALA A 210 -0.21 10.83 8.73
C ALA A 210 0.39 9.43 8.47
N ALA A 211 1.67 9.37 8.11
CA ALA A 211 2.39 8.14 7.80
C ALA A 211 3.72 8.06 8.59
N VAL A 212 3.61 8.20 9.92
CA VAL A 212 4.78 8.43 10.81
C VAL A 212 5.18 7.26 11.70
N GLY A 213 4.34 6.21 11.80
CA GLY A 213 4.63 5.04 12.66
C GLY A 213 4.84 5.41 14.13
N ARG A 214 4.21 6.49 14.60
CA ARG A 214 4.25 6.97 15.99
C ARG A 214 2.83 7.19 16.48
N PRO A 215 2.40 6.50 17.56
CA PRO A 215 1.04 6.62 18.05
C PRO A 215 0.73 8.05 18.47
N GLU A 216 -0.44 8.54 18.09
CA GLU A 216 -1.01 9.83 18.52
C GLU A 216 -0.09 11.05 18.30
N MET A 217 0.82 10.99 17.31
CA MET A 217 1.78 12.08 17.07
C MET A 217 1.08 13.35 16.59
N ILE A 218 0.12 13.22 15.68
CA ILE A 218 -0.69 14.33 15.18
C ILE A 218 -1.78 14.62 16.20
N LYS A 219 -1.83 15.85 16.71
CA LYS A 219 -2.81 16.29 17.71
C LYS A 219 -4.01 16.94 17.05
N GLY A 220 -5.16 16.90 17.72
CA GLY A 220 -6.42 17.42 17.17
C GLY A 220 -6.36 18.91 16.80
N ASP A 221 -5.62 19.72 17.55
CA ASP A 221 -5.42 21.15 17.30
C ASP A 221 -4.47 21.44 16.12
N TRP A 222 -3.84 20.41 15.53
CA TRP A 222 -3.03 20.52 14.32
C TRP A 222 -3.88 20.31 13.06
N VAL A 223 -5.10 19.80 13.20
CA VAL A 223 -5.99 19.48 12.09
C VAL A 223 -6.86 20.69 11.78
N LYS A 224 -6.82 21.17 10.53
CA LYS A 224 -7.69 22.26 10.06
C LYS A 224 -9.16 21.85 10.21
N PRO A 225 -10.04 22.72 10.72
CA PRO A 225 -11.48 22.47 10.71
C PRO A 225 -11.98 22.15 9.30
N GLY A 226 -12.71 21.03 9.16
CA GLY A 226 -13.21 20.56 7.86
C GLY A 226 -12.18 19.84 6.99
N ALA A 227 -10.97 19.54 7.49
CA ALA A 227 -9.98 18.72 6.78
C ALA A 227 -10.38 17.25 6.69
N THR A 228 -9.85 16.57 5.67
CA THR A 228 -9.84 15.11 5.58
C THR A 228 -8.56 14.60 6.20
N LEU A 229 -8.65 13.83 7.28
CA LEU A 229 -7.52 13.20 7.94
C LEU A 229 -7.44 11.72 7.55
N ILE A 230 -6.32 11.30 6.98
CA ILE A 230 -5.99 9.88 6.75
C ILE A 230 -4.86 9.50 7.70
N ASP A 231 -5.15 8.66 8.69
CA ASP A 231 -4.13 8.07 9.55
C ASP A 231 -3.76 6.67 9.04
N VAL A 232 -2.51 6.52 8.61
CA VAL A 232 -1.96 5.26 8.08
C VAL A 232 -1.32 4.42 9.20
N GLY A 233 -1.13 4.99 10.38
CA GLY A 233 -0.44 4.34 11.48
C GLY A 233 -1.22 3.16 12.07
N ILE A 234 -0.64 1.96 11.99
CA ILE A 234 -1.09 0.80 12.77
C ILE A 234 -0.05 0.55 13.86
N ASN A 235 -0.38 0.93 15.09
CA ASN A 235 0.53 0.82 16.24
C ASN A 235 -0.06 -0.16 17.25
N ARG A 236 0.73 -1.14 17.71
CA ARG A 236 0.38 -1.93 18.90
C ARG A 236 0.72 -1.10 20.13
N VAL A 237 -0.28 -0.84 20.97
CA VAL A 237 -0.11 -0.11 22.23
C VAL A 237 -0.37 -1.10 23.37
N PRO A 238 0.63 -1.40 24.21
CA PRO A 238 0.43 -2.25 25.38
C PRO A 238 -0.67 -1.68 26.30
N GLY A 239 -1.64 -2.50 26.70
CA GLY A 239 -2.67 -2.12 27.66
C GLY A 239 -3.99 -1.56 27.09
N LEU A 240 -4.15 -1.44 25.77
CA LEU A 240 -5.44 -1.12 25.14
C LEU A 240 -6.20 -2.40 24.72
N PRO A 241 -7.53 -2.48 24.93
CA PRO A 241 -8.32 -3.64 24.51
C PRO A 241 -8.23 -3.82 22.98
N GLY A 242 -7.73 -4.98 22.56
CA GLY A 242 -7.44 -5.31 21.15
C GLY A 242 -5.95 -5.48 20.82
N ALA A 243 -5.04 -5.16 21.76
CA ALA A 243 -3.59 -5.35 21.62
C ALA A 243 -3.14 -6.83 21.57
N GLU A 244 -4.05 -7.78 21.80
CA GLU A 244 -3.79 -9.22 21.84
C GLU A 244 -4.12 -9.96 20.53
N ARG A 245 -4.57 -9.26 19.47
CA ARG A 245 -4.77 -9.95 18.19
C ARG A 245 -3.43 -10.04 17.44
N PRO A 246 -2.97 -11.26 17.12
CA PRO A 246 -1.64 -11.51 16.55
C PRO A 246 -1.46 -10.87 15.17
#